data_AF-E8R456-F1
#
_entry.id   AF-E8R456-F1
#
_cell.length_a   1.000
_cell.length_b   1.000
_cell.length_c   1.000
_cell.angle_alpha   90.00
_cell.angle_beta   90.00
_cell.angle_gamma   90.00
#
_symmetry.space_group_name_H-M   'P 1'
#
loop_
_entity.id
_entity.type
_entity.pdbx_description
1 polymer ?
#
loop_
_entity_poly.entity_id
_entity_poly.type
_entity_poly.pdbx_seq_one_letter_code
_entity_poly.pdbx_strand_id
1 'polypeptide(L)'
;MAFELILASGSPRRKMLLEQAGYTFQVEVSDVPEPEPEPGVPAEEYVTTLAWRKARAVALRRGRGWILGADTTCTVDGVCLNKPVDRADAERMIRLQEGREVPVMTGICLYHAETHQWLGAVERSWCRFRTLSDSERTAYLDSLAWRGKAGAYGLQDNDPIVSLVSGSWSNVVGLPLERFQTLWAWANALSQRG
;
A
#
# COMPACT_ATOMS: atom_id res chain seq x y z
N MET A 1 -0.04 25.21 15.79
CA MET A 1 -0.15 23.93 16.52
C MET A 1 0.16 22.81 15.52
N ALA A 2 0.87 21.74 15.91
CA ALA A 2 1.07 20.61 15.00
C ALA A 2 -0.23 19.81 14.91
N PHE A 3 -0.72 19.55 13.69
CA PHE A 3 -1.96 18.80 13.49
C PHE A 3 -1.73 17.32 13.79
N GLU A 4 -2.74 16.67 14.36
CA GLU A 4 -2.71 15.23 14.65
C GLU A 4 -2.74 14.44 13.33
N LEU A 5 -1.77 13.56 13.14
CA LEU A 5 -1.73 12.59 12.05
C LEU A 5 -2.29 11.24 12.52
N ILE A 6 -3.21 10.67 11.75
CA ILE A 6 -3.82 9.36 12.03
C ILE A 6 -3.64 8.46 10.81
N LEU A 7 -3.01 7.29 10.99
CA LEU A 7 -2.87 6.26 9.96
C LEU A 7 -4.12 5.36 9.94
N ALA A 8 -4.89 5.45 8.85
CA ALA A 8 -6.10 4.67 8.60
C ALA A 8 -5.78 3.25 8.07
N SER A 9 -4.91 2.50 8.75
CA SER A 9 -4.42 1.22 8.25
C SER A 9 -3.98 0.26 9.36
N GLY A 10 -4.42 -1.00 9.26
CA GLY A 10 -3.94 -2.10 10.09
C GLY A 10 -2.62 -2.73 9.64
N SER A 11 -2.02 -2.29 8.52
CA SER A 11 -0.75 -2.83 8.02
C SER A 11 0.43 -2.50 8.94
N PRO A 12 1.12 -3.51 9.52
CA PRO A 12 2.32 -3.28 10.34
C PRO A 12 3.45 -2.59 9.56
N ARG A 13 3.53 -2.83 8.25
CA ARG A 13 4.58 -2.27 7.39
C ARG A 13 4.43 -0.77 7.21
N ARG A 14 3.21 -0.27 7.04
CA ARG A 14 2.95 1.18 6.89
C ARG A 14 3.23 1.94 8.18
N LYS A 15 2.87 1.33 9.31
CA LYS A 15 3.22 1.83 10.64
C LYS A 15 4.74 1.94 10.79
N MET A 16 5.46 0.85 10.52
CA MET A 16 6.92 0.80 10.57
C MET A 16 7.57 1.89 9.70
N LEU A 17 7.10 2.07 8.45
CA LEU A 17 7.63 3.09 7.55
C LEU A 17 7.48 4.51 8.10
N LEU A 18 6.33 4.86 8.68
CA LEU A 18 6.11 6.17 9.28
C LEU A 18 6.96 6.38 10.55
N GLU A 19 7.07 5.35 11.39
CA GLU A 19 7.89 5.39 12.61
C GLU A 19 9.38 5.58 12.27
N GLN A 20 9.90 4.83 11.30
CA GLN A 20 11.28 4.97 10.83
C GLN A 20 11.56 6.33 10.21
N ALA A 21 10.55 6.95 9.59
CA ALA A 21 10.64 8.31 9.06
C ALA A 21 10.45 9.41 10.12
N GLY A 22 10.26 9.06 11.40
CA GLY A 22 10.21 10.00 12.52
C GLY A 22 8.86 10.71 12.71
N TYR A 23 7.78 10.20 12.13
CA TYR A 23 6.45 10.78 12.31
C TYR A 23 5.82 10.35 13.64
N THR A 24 5.18 11.30 14.31
CA THR A 24 4.27 11.02 15.42
C THR A 24 2.85 10.91 14.88
N PHE A 25 2.19 9.77 15.11
CA PHE A 25 0.84 9.50 14.62
C PHE A 25 0.10 8.53 15.52
N GLN A 26 -1.22 8.46 15.33
CA GLN A 26 -2.07 7.41 15.91
C GLN A 26 -2.49 6.42 14.82
N VAL A 27 -2.83 5.19 15.21
CA VAL A 27 -3.34 4.18 14.27
C VAL A 27 -4.81 3.94 14.55
N GLU A 28 -5.63 3.98 13.49
CA GLU A 28 -7.01 3.56 13.55
C GLU A 28 -7.35 2.73 12.30
N VAL A 29 -7.82 1.50 12.45
CA VAL A 29 -8.14 0.64 11.31
C VAL A 29 -9.47 1.07 10.70
N SER A 30 -9.54 1.25 9.38
CA SER A 30 -10.73 1.79 8.72
C SER A 30 -11.92 0.83 8.58
N ASP A 31 -11.69 -0.48 8.72
CA ASP A 31 -12.67 -1.56 8.52
C ASP A 31 -13.36 -1.55 7.14
N VAL A 32 -12.80 -0.82 6.17
CA VAL A 32 -13.33 -0.72 4.81
C VAL A 32 -13.06 -2.01 4.05
N PRO A 33 -14.09 -2.62 3.42
CA PRO A 33 -13.89 -3.77 2.54
C PRO A 33 -12.96 -3.44 1.36
N GLU A 34 -12.13 -4.41 0.98
CA GLU A 34 -11.19 -4.35 -0.15
C GLU A 34 -11.68 -5.34 -1.23
N PRO A 35 -12.73 -5.01 -2.00
CA PRO A 35 -13.19 -5.89 -3.08
C PRO A 35 -12.18 -5.89 -4.23
N GLU A 36 -12.19 -6.95 -5.04
CA GLU A 36 -11.48 -6.94 -6.32
C GLU A 36 -11.96 -5.76 -7.20
N PRO A 37 -11.08 -5.17 -8.01
CA PRO A 37 -11.47 -4.10 -8.93
C PRO A 37 -12.50 -4.61 -9.95
N GLU A 38 -13.42 -3.73 -10.34
CA GLU A 38 -14.34 -4.03 -11.44
C GLU A 38 -13.55 -4.20 -12.76
N PRO A 39 -14.04 -5.04 -13.69
CA PRO A 39 -13.37 -5.22 -14.98
C PRO A 39 -13.12 -3.90 -15.71
N GLY A 40 -11.88 -3.66 -16.13
CA GLY A 40 -11.49 -2.46 -16.86
C GLY A 40 -11.09 -1.28 -15.99
N VAL A 41 -11.26 -1.34 -14.65
CA VAL A 41 -10.75 -0.30 -13.75
C VAL A 41 -9.22 -0.36 -13.69
N PRO A 42 -8.52 0.74 -14.02
CA PRO A 42 -7.07 0.79 -13.90
C PRO A 42 -6.63 0.62 -12.44
N ALA A 43 -5.54 -0.10 -12.22
CA ALA A 43 -5.04 -0.32 -10.86
C ALA A 43 -4.72 0.98 -10.11
N GLU A 44 -4.34 2.04 -10.82
CA GLU A 44 -4.10 3.37 -10.24
C GLU A 44 -5.38 3.96 -9.63
N GLU A 45 -6.50 3.84 -10.34
CA GLU A 45 -7.81 4.27 -9.88
C GLU A 45 -8.30 3.40 -8.71
N TYR A 46 -8.07 2.09 -8.80
CA TYR A 46 -8.41 1.14 -7.74
C TYR A 46 -7.72 1.49 -6.41
N VAL A 47 -6.39 1.61 -6.39
CA VAL A 47 -5.64 1.87 -5.15
C VAL A 47 -5.92 3.28 -4.60
N THR A 48 -6.10 4.28 -5.46
CA THR A 48 -6.43 5.65 -5.00
C THR A 48 -7.82 5.72 -4.41
N THR A 49 -8.80 5.03 -5.03
CA THR A 49 -10.16 4.92 -4.51
C THR A 49 -10.18 4.24 -3.14
N LEU A 50 -9.47 3.11 -2.98
CA LEU A 50 -9.39 2.43 -1.68
C LEU A 50 -8.68 3.26 -0.63
N ALA A 51 -7.57 3.93 -0.97
CA ALA A 51 -6.86 4.81 -0.05
C ALA A 51 -7.78 5.94 0.46
N TRP A 52 -8.55 6.58 -0.43
CA TRP A 52 -9.52 7.60 -0.07
C TRP A 52 -10.65 7.05 0.80
N ARG A 53 -11.23 5.90 0.44
CA ARG A 53 -12.32 5.27 1.23
C ARG A 53 -11.87 4.98 2.66
N LYS A 54 -10.65 4.45 2.82
CA LYS A 54 -10.05 4.16 4.13
C LYS A 54 -9.85 5.43 4.96
N ALA A 55 -9.25 6.48 4.37
CA ALA A 55 -9.03 7.75 5.05
C ALA A 55 -10.36 8.40 5.47
N ARG A 56 -11.33 8.46 4.55
CA ARG A 56 -12.65 9.05 4.82
C ARG A 56 -13.41 8.32 5.92
N ALA A 57 -13.39 6.99 5.93
CA ALA A 57 -14.10 6.20 6.95
C ALA A 57 -13.63 6.54 8.38
N VAL A 58 -12.31 6.61 8.58
CA VAL A 58 -11.72 7.02 9.87
C VAL A 58 -11.97 8.50 10.15
N ALA A 59 -11.89 9.37 9.14
CA ALA A 59 -12.17 10.80 9.30
C ALA A 59 -13.57 11.06 9.86
N LEU A 60 -14.57 10.35 9.35
CA LEU A 60 -15.97 10.46 9.81
C LEU A 60 -16.15 9.99 11.26
N ARG A 61 -15.33 9.05 11.75
CA ARG A 61 -15.38 8.60 13.16
C ARG A 61 -14.64 9.56 14.10
N ARG A 62 -13.54 10.17 13.64
CA ARG A 62 -12.66 11.00 14.47
C ARG A 62 -13.05 12.46 14.54
N GLY A 63 -13.58 13.02 13.46
CA GLY A 63 -14.04 14.41 13.38
C GLY A 63 -12.93 15.48 13.45
N ARG A 64 -11.66 15.11 13.63
CA ARG A 64 -10.51 16.05 13.66
C ARG A 64 -9.20 15.43 13.19
N GLY A 65 -8.28 16.30 12.76
CA GLY A 65 -6.93 15.91 12.32
C GLY A 65 -6.85 15.43 10.87
N TRP A 66 -5.63 15.07 10.47
CA TRP A 66 -5.33 14.55 9.14
C TRP A 66 -5.25 13.04 9.16
N ILE A 67 -6.02 12.41 8.28
CA ILE A 67 -6.12 10.96 8.15
C ILE A 67 -5.38 10.49 6.92
N LEU A 68 -4.37 9.64 7.10
CA LEU A 68 -3.61 9.00 6.03
C LEU A 68 -4.20 7.62 5.72
N GLY A 69 -4.84 7.49 4.56
CA GLY A 69 -5.19 6.21 3.96
C GLY A 69 -4.17 5.79 2.92
N ALA A 70 -3.97 4.48 2.77
CA ALA A 70 -3.13 3.93 1.72
C ALA A 70 -3.64 2.56 1.25
N ASP A 71 -3.42 2.25 -0.02
CA ASP A 71 -3.70 0.95 -0.62
C ASP A 71 -2.64 0.56 -1.65
N THR A 72 -2.31 -0.73 -1.75
CA THR A 72 -1.16 -1.20 -2.54
C THR A 72 -1.53 -2.49 -3.27
N THR A 73 -1.29 -2.53 -4.57
CA THR A 73 -1.44 -3.73 -5.40
C THR A 73 -0.27 -3.86 -6.37
N CYS A 74 0.08 -5.08 -6.75
CA CYS A 74 0.82 -5.31 -7.99
C CYS A 74 -0.15 -5.78 -9.09
N THR A 75 0.25 -5.63 -10.35
CA THR A 75 -0.59 -6.06 -11.48
C THR A 75 0.16 -6.88 -12.50
N VAL A 76 -0.40 -8.02 -12.90
CA VAL A 76 0.11 -8.83 -14.00
C VAL A 76 -0.98 -8.95 -15.06
N ASP A 77 -0.68 -8.58 -16.30
CA ASP A 77 -1.60 -8.65 -17.44
C ASP A 77 -2.99 -8.02 -17.17
N GLY A 78 -2.99 -6.89 -16.43
CA GLY A 78 -4.21 -6.17 -16.05
C GLY A 78 -4.94 -6.72 -14.81
N VAL A 79 -4.47 -7.84 -14.24
CA VAL A 79 -5.06 -8.45 -13.03
C VAL A 79 -4.35 -7.91 -11.78
N CYS A 80 -5.10 -7.33 -10.85
CA CYS A 80 -4.58 -6.95 -9.53
C CYS A 80 -4.33 -8.21 -8.68
N LEU A 81 -3.15 -8.30 -8.07
CA LEU A 81 -2.83 -9.36 -7.12
C LEU A 81 -2.86 -8.77 -5.71
N ASN A 82 -4.03 -8.84 -5.09
CA ASN A 82 -4.25 -8.44 -3.71
C ASN A 82 -3.60 -9.45 -2.72
N LYS A 83 -4.09 -9.51 -1.48
CA LYS A 83 -3.60 -10.49 -0.50
C LYS A 83 -4.14 -11.88 -0.86
N PRO A 84 -3.30 -12.92 -0.91
CA PRO A 84 -3.76 -14.27 -1.19
C PRO A 84 -4.68 -14.76 -0.06
N VAL A 85 -5.79 -15.40 -0.43
CA VAL A 85 -6.77 -15.93 0.53
C VAL A 85 -6.32 -17.24 1.17
N ASP A 86 -5.53 -18.02 0.45
CA ASP A 86 -4.97 -19.29 0.89
C ASP A 86 -3.65 -19.60 0.16
N ARG A 87 -3.09 -20.79 0.44
CA ARG A 87 -1.84 -21.24 -0.15
C ARG A 87 -1.93 -21.45 -1.66
N ALA A 88 -3.05 -21.95 -2.16
CA ALA A 88 -3.23 -22.22 -3.59
C ALA A 88 -3.29 -20.90 -4.37
N ASP A 89 -3.95 -19.90 -3.81
CA ASP A 89 -3.98 -18.54 -4.36
C ASP A 89 -2.61 -17.88 -4.31
N ALA A 90 -1.84 -18.06 -3.23
CA ALA A 90 -0.44 -17.62 -3.16
C ALA A 90 0.42 -18.28 -4.26
N GLU A 91 0.28 -19.58 -4.49
CA GLU A 91 1.00 -20.28 -5.57
C GLU A 91 0.63 -19.71 -6.95
N ARG A 92 -0.67 -19.51 -7.19
CA ARG A 92 -1.17 -18.89 -8.43
C ARG A 92 -0.56 -17.51 -8.64
N MET A 93 -0.55 -16.65 -7.62
CA MET A 93 0.04 -15.31 -7.68
C MET A 93 1.54 -15.36 -7.97
N ILE A 94 2.29 -16.25 -7.31
CA ILE A 94 3.73 -16.40 -7.55
C ILE A 94 3.99 -16.80 -9.01
N ARG A 95 3.30 -17.82 -9.52
CA ARG A 95 3.44 -18.28 -10.90
C ARG A 95 3.13 -17.21 -11.94
N LEU A 96 2.17 -16.32 -11.67
CA LEU A 96 1.88 -15.20 -12.58
C LEU A 96 3.04 -14.20 -12.67
N GLN A 97 3.80 -14.04 -11.58
CA GLN A 97 4.87 -13.04 -11.49
C GLN A 97 6.25 -13.59 -11.91
N GLU A 98 6.50 -14.90 -11.76
CA GLU A 98 7.79 -15.55 -12.04
C GLU A 98 8.41 -15.14 -13.39
N GLY A 99 9.65 -14.67 -13.34
CA GLY A 99 10.43 -14.25 -14.51
C GLY A 99 10.05 -12.88 -15.09
N ARG A 100 9.06 -12.18 -14.53
CA ARG A 100 8.52 -10.93 -15.08
C ARG A 100 8.99 -9.69 -14.32
N GLU A 101 8.92 -8.54 -14.99
CA GLU A 101 8.83 -7.25 -14.30
C GLU A 101 7.37 -6.91 -14.07
N VAL A 102 7.05 -6.61 -12.83
CA VAL A 102 5.68 -6.38 -12.37
C VAL A 102 5.62 -4.99 -11.76
N PRO A 103 4.70 -4.12 -12.21
CA PRO A 103 4.48 -2.84 -11.58
C PRO A 103 3.74 -3.02 -10.25
N VAL A 104 4.15 -2.22 -9.26
CA VAL A 104 3.57 -2.09 -7.94
C VAL A 104 3.06 -0.67 -7.79
N MET A 105 1.77 -0.54 -7.52
CA MET A 105 1.06 0.72 -7.39
C MET A 105 0.63 0.90 -5.94
N THR A 106 0.96 2.05 -5.34
CA THR A 106 0.36 2.46 -4.07
C THR A 106 -0.37 3.79 -4.23
N GLY A 107 -1.66 3.79 -3.89
CA GLY A 107 -2.45 4.99 -3.71
C GLY A 107 -2.33 5.48 -2.27
N ILE A 108 -2.20 6.78 -2.07
CA ILE A 108 -2.26 7.43 -0.75
C ILE A 108 -3.27 8.56 -0.77
N CYS A 109 -3.91 8.78 0.38
CA CYS A 109 -4.84 9.88 0.59
C CYS A 109 -4.59 10.52 1.96
N LEU A 110 -4.41 11.83 1.98
CA LEU A 110 -4.49 12.65 3.19
C LEU A 110 -5.83 13.36 3.23
N TYR A 111 -6.65 13.04 4.22
CA TYR A 111 -8.00 13.56 4.38
C TYR A 111 -8.09 14.42 5.64
N HIS A 112 -8.58 15.65 5.52
CA HIS A 112 -8.80 16.53 6.66
C HIS A 112 -10.20 16.31 7.24
N ALA A 113 -10.28 15.83 8.49
CA ALA A 113 -11.56 15.41 9.05
C ALA A 113 -12.55 16.57 9.30
N GLU A 114 -12.06 17.80 9.53
CA GLU A 114 -12.91 18.96 9.83
C GLU A 114 -13.43 19.66 8.58
N THR A 115 -12.59 19.77 7.54
CA THR A 115 -12.95 20.51 6.31
C THR A 115 -13.38 19.58 5.18
N HIS A 116 -13.23 18.27 5.35
CA HIS A 116 -13.50 17.25 4.33
C HIS A 116 -12.67 17.38 3.05
N GLN A 117 -11.65 18.25 3.05
CA GLN A 117 -10.68 18.38 1.98
C GLN A 117 -9.74 17.18 1.98
N TRP A 118 -9.24 16.81 0.80
CA TRP A 118 -8.30 15.72 0.69
C TRP A 118 -7.27 15.97 -0.40
N LEU A 119 -6.10 15.38 -0.22
CA LEU A 119 -5.01 15.31 -1.19
C LEU A 119 -4.74 13.84 -1.48
N GLY A 120 -4.64 13.49 -2.76
CA GLY A 120 -4.38 12.12 -3.21
C GLY A 120 -3.14 12.06 -4.09
N ALA A 121 -2.46 10.92 -4.06
CA ALA A 121 -1.40 10.61 -5.02
C ALA A 121 -1.34 9.11 -5.27
N VAL A 122 -0.77 8.73 -6.41
CA VAL A 122 -0.40 7.36 -6.73
C VAL A 122 1.09 7.32 -7.06
N GLU A 123 1.77 6.28 -6.62
CA GLU A 123 3.18 6.04 -6.92
C GLU A 123 3.36 4.67 -7.56
N ARG A 124 4.23 4.59 -8.57
CA ARG A 124 4.53 3.37 -9.32
C ARG A 124 5.97 2.96 -9.11
N SER A 125 6.19 1.66 -8.94
CA SER A 125 7.54 1.08 -8.92
C SER A 125 7.54 -0.24 -9.67
N TRP A 126 8.70 -0.67 -10.13
CA TRP A 126 8.85 -1.90 -10.90
C TRP A 126 9.69 -2.90 -10.13
N CYS A 127 9.18 -4.11 -9.99
CA CYS A 127 9.86 -5.22 -9.32
C CYS A 127 10.13 -6.34 -10.31
N ARG A 128 11.31 -6.97 -10.23
CA ARG A 128 11.65 -8.17 -10.99
C ARG A 128 11.45 -9.38 -10.10
N PHE A 129 10.72 -10.37 -10.61
CA PHE A 129 10.53 -11.65 -9.96
C PHE A 129 11.41 -12.70 -10.60
N ARG A 130 12.02 -13.55 -9.77
CA ARG A 130 12.80 -14.68 -10.26
C ARG A 130 11.91 -15.76 -10.83
N THR A 131 12.46 -16.54 -11.74
CA THR A 131 11.92 -17.87 -12.06
C THR A 131 12.31 -18.83 -10.94
N LEU A 132 11.34 -19.55 -10.38
CA LEU A 132 11.59 -20.54 -9.32
C LEU A 132 11.41 -21.95 -9.87
N SER A 133 12.30 -22.86 -9.45
CA SER A 133 12.05 -24.29 -9.57
C SER A 133 10.86 -24.71 -8.70
N ASP A 134 10.29 -25.89 -9.00
CA ASP A 134 9.19 -26.45 -8.20
C ASP A 134 9.56 -26.61 -6.71
N SER A 135 10.82 -26.97 -6.44
CA SER A 135 11.34 -27.10 -5.08
C SER A 135 11.45 -25.76 -4.36
N GLU A 136 11.96 -24.71 -5.02
CA GLU A 136 12.05 -23.37 -4.44
C GLU A 136 10.67 -22.79 -4.15
N ARG A 137 9.72 -22.94 -5.09
CA ARG A 137 8.34 -22.44 -4.90
C ARG A 137 7.63 -23.16 -3.76
N THR A 138 7.80 -24.48 -3.64
CA THR A 138 7.24 -25.25 -2.52
C THR A 138 7.80 -24.76 -1.19
N ALA A 139 9.13 -24.62 -1.10
CA ALA A 139 9.79 -24.12 0.10
C ALA A 139 9.35 -22.69 0.47
N TYR A 140 9.19 -21.82 -0.52
CA TYR A 140 8.71 -20.45 -0.32
C TYR A 140 7.27 -20.45 0.24
N LEU A 141 6.38 -21.27 -0.33
CA LEU A 141 5.00 -21.39 0.16
C LEU A 141 4.95 -21.96 1.58
N ASP A 142 5.82 -22.91 1.92
CA ASP A 142 5.94 -23.50 3.27
C ASP A 142 6.44 -22.52 4.32
N SER A 143 7.26 -21.54 3.92
CA SER A 143 7.77 -20.50 4.83
C SER A 143 6.68 -19.56 5.35
N LEU A 144 5.51 -19.53 4.71
CA LEU A 144 4.42 -18.58 4.96
C LEU A 144 4.81 -17.10 4.76
N ALA A 145 5.95 -16.81 4.14
CA ALA A 145 6.41 -15.45 3.87
C ALA A 145 5.42 -14.64 3.01
N TRP A 146 4.55 -15.30 2.24
CA TRP A 146 3.51 -14.68 1.41
C TRP A 146 2.33 -14.12 2.21
N ARG A 147 2.12 -14.58 3.45
CA ARG A 147 0.85 -14.39 4.17
C ARG A 147 0.60 -12.92 4.51
N GLY A 148 -0.59 -12.42 4.14
CA GLY A 148 -1.00 -11.04 4.42
C GLY A 148 -0.26 -9.97 3.62
N LYS A 149 0.36 -10.34 2.49
CA LYS A 149 1.09 -9.43 1.59
C LYS A 149 0.49 -9.49 0.19
N ALA A 150 0.27 -8.31 -0.39
CA ALA A 150 -0.24 -8.23 -1.76
C ALA A 150 0.76 -8.87 -2.72
N GLY A 151 0.26 -9.62 -3.70
CA GLY A 151 1.11 -10.36 -4.64
C GLY A 151 1.86 -11.54 -4.04
N ALA A 152 1.57 -11.95 -2.80
CA ALA A 152 2.22 -13.08 -2.13
C ALA A 152 3.75 -12.95 -1.98
N TYR A 153 4.28 -11.72 -1.83
CA TYR A 153 5.71 -11.46 -1.61
C TYR A 153 5.96 -10.33 -0.60
N GLY A 154 7.20 -10.18 -0.08
CA GLY A 154 7.54 -9.10 0.84
C GLY A 154 8.95 -8.53 0.68
N LEU A 155 9.13 -7.51 -0.17
CA LEU A 155 10.44 -6.89 -0.43
C LEU A 155 11.19 -6.46 0.85
N GLN A 156 10.47 -5.99 1.87
CA GLN A 156 11.07 -5.56 3.15
C GLN A 156 11.74 -6.67 3.96
N ASP A 157 11.42 -7.94 3.69
CA ASP A 157 11.91 -9.08 4.45
C ASP A 157 13.16 -9.71 3.83
N ASN A 158 13.85 -8.99 2.92
CA ASN A 158 14.91 -9.53 2.05
C ASN A 158 14.43 -10.77 1.29
N ASP A 159 13.19 -10.71 0.81
CA ASP A 159 12.52 -11.83 0.14
C ASP A 159 13.31 -12.25 -1.11
N PRO A 160 13.78 -13.51 -1.18
CA PRO A 160 14.71 -13.94 -2.22
C PRO A 160 14.08 -13.96 -3.60
N ILE A 161 12.75 -13.90 -3.75
CA ILE A 161 12.07 -14.07 -5.03
C ILE A 161 11.88 -12.76 -5.80
N VAL A 162 12.11 -11.61 -5.15
CA VAL A 162 11.80 -10.28 -5.70
C VAL A 162 12.95 -9.30 -5.52
N SER A 163 13.14 -8.42 -6.49
CA SER A 163 14.04 -7.27 -6.37
C SER A 163 13.41 -6.01 -6.95
N LEU A 164 13.78 -4.84 -6.40
CA LEU A 164 13.37 -3.55 -6.96
C LEU A 164 14.21 -3.24 -8.19
N VAL A 165 13.55 -2.95 -9.32
CA VAL A 165 14.20 -2.52 -10.57
C VAL A 165 14.28 -1.01 -10.64
N SER A 166 13.15 -0.33 -10.37
CA SER A 166 13.07 1.13 -10.39
C SER A 166 11.90 1.63 -9.54
N GLY A 167 11.99 2.89 -9.10
CA GLY A 167 10.99 3.54 -8.27
C GLY A 167 11.37 3.55 -6.79
N SER A 168 10.37 3.57 -5.91
CA SER A 168 10.54 3.74 -4.47
C SER A 168 10.41 2.40 -3.74
N TRP A 169 11.37 2.10 -2.86
CA TRP A 169 11.29 0.94 -1.98
C TRP A 169 10.09 1.05 -1.03
N SER A 170 9.87 2.23 -0.45
CA SER A 170 8.76 2.46 0.48
C SER A 170 7.39 2.31 -0.20
N ASN A 171 7.30 2.69 -1.49
CA ASN A 171 6.13 2.40 -2.33
C ASN A 171 5.84 0.89 -2.40
N VAL A 172 6.85 0.06 -2.69
CA VAL A 172 6.66 -1.39 -2.80
C VAL A 172 6.28 -2.02 -1.46
N VAL A 173 6.85 -1.54 -0.36
CA VAL A 173 6.51 -2.00 1.00
C VAL A 173 5.08 -1.60 1.40
N GLY A 174 4.58 -0.51 0.81
CA GLY A 174 3.16 -0.16 0.79
C GLY A 174 2.82 1.25 1.27
N LEU A 175 3.80 2.14 1.40
CA LEU A 175 3.59 3.57 1.64
C LEU A 175 4.73 4.39 0.98
N PRO A 176 4.48 5.10 -0.13
CA PRO A 176 5.48 5.92 -0.79
C PRO A 176 5.82 7.14 0.07
N LEU A 177 6.84 7.01 0.93
CA LEU A 177 7.21 8.01 1.93
C LEU A 177 7.61 9.34 1.30
N GLU A 178 8.30 9.32 0.16
CA GLU A 178 8.71 10.52 -0.57
C GLU A 178 7.49 11.32 -1.06
N ARG A 179 6.48 10.59 -1.57
CA ARG A 179 5.22 11.20 -2.01
C ARG A 179 4.40 11.69 -0.83
N PHE A 180 4.34 10.91 0.24
CA PHE A 180 3.66 11.28 1.47
C PHE A 180 4.26 12.55 2.10
N GLN A 181 5.59 12.64 2.19
CA GLN A 181 6.30 13.84 2.69
C GLN A 181 5.89 15.09 1.93
N THR A 182 5.82 15.01 0.61
CA THR A 182 5.35 16.10 -0.25
C THR A 182 3.92 16.51 0.10
N LEU A 183 2.98 15.56 0.14
CA LEU A 183 1.59 15.86 0.48
C LEU A 183 1.43 16.42 1.91
N TRP A 184 2.21 15.88 2.86
CA TRP A 184 2.19 16.30 4.25
C TRP A 184 2.69 17.74 4.43
N ALA A 185 3.72 18.14 3.70
CA ALA A 185 4.19 19.52 3.69
C ALA A 185 3.11 20.49 3.18
N TRP A 186 2.40 20.11 2.11
CA TRP A 186 1.28 20.90 1.58
C TRP A 186 0.11 20.98 2.56
N ALA A 187 -0.27 19.86 3.19
CA ALA A 187 -1.33 19.80 4.19
C ALA A 187 -1.05 20.74 5.39
N ASN A 188 0.19 20.74 5.89
CA ASN A 188 0.59 21.64 6.97
C ASN A 188 0.56 23.12 6.55
N ALA A 189 0.99 23.43 5.32
CA ALA A 189 0.96 24.80 4.80
C ALA A 189 -0.48 25.34 4.66
N LEU A 190 -1.43 24.50 4.22
CA LEU A 190 -2.85 24.86 4.14
C LEU A 190 -3.43 25.16 5.52
N SER A 191 -3.06 24.35 6.50
CA SER A 191 -3.62 24.43 7.85
C SER A 191 -3.06 25.59 8.68
N GLN A 192 -2.01 26.28 8.21
CA GLN A 192 -1.48 27.51 8.82
C GLN A 192 -2.08 28.80 8.24
N ARG A 193 -2.90 28.72 7.18
CA ARG A 193 -3.49 29.87 6.49
C ARG A 193 -4.94 30.16 6.89
N GLY A 194 -5.56 29.27 7.68
CA GLY A 194 -6.89 29.46 8.27
C GLY A 194 -6.77 29.72 9.76
#